data_AF-A0A2N5ZRJ3-F1
#
_entry.id   AF-A0A2N5ZRJ3-F1
#
_cell.length_a   1.000
_cell.length_b   1.000
_cell.length_c   1.000
_cell.angle_alpha   90.00
_cell.angle_beta   90.00
_cell.angle_gamma   90.00
#
_symmetry.space_group_name_H-M   'P 1'
#
loop_
_entity.id
_entity.type
_entity.pdbx_description
1 polymer ?
#
loop_
_entity_poly.entity_id
_entity_poly.type
_entity_poly.pdbx_seq_one_letter_code
_entity_poly.pdbx_strand_id
1 'polypeptide(L)'
;MKKIYIYLVLLMIIELGLNLNMLLAQDTKTFNYQAVIRDANSELLQNQNIQILASIVKGSQTGNVIYSESHIVATNNFGVINLKIGEGNIVNGIFNDIDWGIDNYYLKIAADVLGGTDYVELGTVELMSVPYANYALDVKNKDDADPDPLNELQNLDLIGNTLSISDGNSVDLPSSSSSWQVGTEGIYYNEGKVGIGKDNPVGRFEVKGDPLALDTDPLFQVISQLGDTVFAVYNDGVIVNINDQVAKGKVGGFAVSGRSPSKGFNDYFSITPDSARIYVNEPAKGKVGGFAVSGRSPSKAGTDVFMDINKINCSLGYQSGYSIDAGTNNLFLGTQSGYFNNDGNYNSFFGYRSGYNNLGGSNNLFLGYESGLSNTSGSDNTFIGYRSGYNNTTGNTNLFIGYQSGYSNTSGGFNLFVGRFSGYLNSTGSYNTFFGTQAGMSNTIGTDNLFIGSVAGVANTSGNYNIFLGSGAGNANTTGFRNTFIGYMSGYNNLTGESNTCLGQYSGYSLTDGFYNIYIGTSTGGSNASGARNITIGDQTLLYNETGYQNTVIGYQSGYKNKGFGNVFLGCYAGYNETTGSNRLYIENSAVTKPLIYGEFDRNIVVINGDSLDNLTEYTFFVNGTA
;
A
#
# COMPACT_ATOMS: atom_id res chain seq x y z
N MET A 1 0.80 -2.92 4.64
CA MET A 1 0.79 -4.30 4.09
C MET A 1 1.34 -5.37 5.05
N LYS A 2 2.43 -5.15 5.81
CA LYS A 2 2.93 -6.16 6.77
C LYS A 2 1.96 -6.53 7.91
N LYS A 3 1.18 -5.58 8.45
CA LYS A 3 0.14 -5.88 9.46
C LYS A 3 -1.02 -6.72 8.89
N ILE A 4 -1.41 -6.51 7.64
CA ILE A 4 -2.46 -7.31 6.96
C ILE A 4 -2.00 -8.75 6.74
N TYR A 5 -0.71 -8.97 6.47
CA TYR A 5 -0.16 -10.31 6.31
C TYR A 5 -0.12 -11.09 7.64
N ILE A 6 0.20 -10.40 8.74
CA ILE A 6 0.15 -11.01 10.09
C ILE A 6 -1.29 -11.36 10.47
N TYR A 7 -2.27 -10.50 10.19
CA TYR A 7 -3.68 -10.82 10.44
C TYR A 7 -4.23 -11.93 9.53
N LEU A 8 -3.81 -12.00 8.26
CA LEU A 8 -4.17 -13.08 7.35
C LEU A 8 -3.56 -14.41 7.79
N VAL A 9 -2.32 -14.41 8.27
CA VAL A 9 -1.66 -15.61 8.81
C VAL A 9 -2.30 -16.02 10.15
N LEU A 10 -2.71 -15.06 10.99
CA LEU A 10 -3.45 -15.37 12.22
C LEU A 10 -4.85 -15.92 11.93
N LEU A 11 -5.55 -15.40 10.92
CA LEU A 11 -6.84 -15.93 10.47
C LEU A 11 -6.70 -17.35 9.90
N MET A 12 -5.62 -17.62 9.15
CA MET A 12 -5.33 -18.95 8.61
C MET A 12 -5.02 -19.97 9.71
N ILE A 13 -4.34 -19.55 10.78
CA ILE A 13 -4.06 -20.40 11.95
C ILE A 13 -5.34 -20.65 12.78
N ILE A 14 -6.26 -19.68 12.85
CA ILE A 14 -7.57 -19.85 13.50
C ILE A 14 -8.50 -20.76 12.67
N GLU A 15 -8.48 -20.67 11.33
CA GLU A 15 -9.23 -21.59 10.45
C GLU A 15 -8.70 -23.02 10.46
N LEU A 16 -7.37 -23.20 10.59
CA LEU A 16 -6.76 -24.54 10.74
C LEU A 16 -7.00 -25.15 12.14
N GLY A 17 -7.27 -24.34 13.17
CA GLY A 17 -7.61 -24.81 14.51
C GLY A 17 -9.06 -25.29 14.68
N LEU A 18 -9.96 -24.95 13.75
CA LEU A 18 -11.41 -25.22 13.86
C LEU A 18 -11.90 -26.46 13.09
N ASN A 19 -11.01 -27.25 12.48
CA ASN A 19 -11.40 -28.44 11.69
C ASN A 19 -10.70 -29.73 12.16
N LEU A 20 -10.65 -29.99 13.47
CA LEU A 20 -10.55 -31.37 13.97
C LEU A 20 -11.94 -32.02 13.88
N ASN A 21 -12.31 -32.53 12.71
CA ASN A 21 -13.34 -33.54 12.63
C ASN A 21 -12.74 -34.84 13.17
N MET A 22 -13.06 -35.18 14.42
CA MET A 22 -12.85 -36.53 14.93
C MET A 22 -13.64 -37.48 14.05
N LEU A 23 -12.94 -38.26 13.22
CA LEU A 23 -13.47 -39.51 12.68
C LEU A 23 -13.56 -40.49 13.85
N LEU A 24 -14.61 -40.36 14.65
CA LEU A 24 -15.10 -41.47 15.45
C LEU A 24 -15.64 -42.48 14.43
N ALA A 25 -15.03 -43.67 14.34
CA ALA A 25 -15.80 -44.82 13.91
C ALA A 25 -17.00 -44.88 14.86
N GLN A 26 -18.20 -44.64 14.34
CA GLN A 26 -19.39 -44.58 15.15
C GLN A 26 -19.67 -46.01 15.63
N ASP A 27 -19.27 -46.32 16.85
CA ASP A 27 -19.76 -47.52 17.55
C ASP A 27 -21.22 -47.26 17.90
N THR A 28 -22.11 -47.35 16.90
CA THR A 28 -23.55 -47.18 17.09
C THR A 28 -24.08 -48.46 17.72
N LYS A 29 -23.94 -48.57 19.04
CA LYS A 29 -24.65 -49.55 19.86
C LYS A 29 -26.14 -49.18 19.99
N THR A 30 -26.79 -48.92 18.86
CA THR A 30 -28.18 -48.48 18.74
C THR A 30 -28.72 -48.99 17.42
N PHE A 31 -30.03 -49.26 17.31
CA PHE A 31 -30.62 -49.66 16.04
C PHE A 31 -31.92 -48.89 15.75
N ASN A 32 -32.20 -48.68 14.47
CA ASN A 32 -33.41 -47.97 14.06
C ASN A 32 -34.63 -48.89 14.12
N TYR A 33 -35.76 -48.33 14.56
CA TYR A 33 -37.07 -48.97 14.53
C TYR A 33 -38.11 -48.00 13.94
N GLN A 34 -38.96 -48.49 13.05
CA GLN A 34 -40.03 -47.71 12.44
C GLN A 34 -41.36 -48.44 12.64
N ALA A 35 -42.39 -47.71 13.05
CA ALA A 35 -43.74 -48.25 13.21
C ALA A 35 -44.80 -47.26 12.76
N VAL A 36 -45.98 -47.78 12.42
CA VAL A 36 -47.18 -46.99 12.15
C VAL A 36 -48.10 -47.09 13.37
N ILE A 37 -48.50 -45.95 13.91
CA ILE A 37 -49.32 -45.86 15.11
C ILE A 37 -50.77 -45.60 14.73
N ARG A 38 -51.66 -46.40 15.32
CA ARG A 38 -53.11 -46.34 15.11
C ARG A 38 -53.81 -46.18 16.45
N ASP A 39 -54.97 -45.53 16.43
CA ASP A 39 -55.82 -45.42 17.60
C ASP A 39 -56.60 -46.72 17.88
N ALA A 40 -57.39 -46.73 18.95
CA ALA A 40 -58.21 -47.88 19.33
C ALA A 40 -59.24 -48.30 18.27
N ASN A 41 -59.57 -47.42 17.31
CA ASN A 41 -60.49 -47.67 16.21
C ASN A 41 -59.76 -48.09 14.91
N SER A 42 -58.44 -48.32 14.97
CA SER A 42 -57.55 -48.65 13.84
C SER A 42 -57.32 -47.52 12.83
N GLU A 43 -57.71 -46.28 13.14
CA GLU A 43 -57.40 -45.12 12.31
C GLU A 43 -55.97 -44.63 12.55
N LEU A 44 -55.36 -43.99 11.55
CA LEU A 44 -53.99 -43.49 11.65
C LEU A 44 -53.93 -42.28 12.58
N LEU A 45 -53.07 -42.33 13.60
CA LEU A 45 -52.75 -41.18 14.43
C LEU A 45 -51.79 -40.27 13.69
N GLN A 46 -52.28 -39.23 13.03
CA GLN A 46 -51.47 -38.34 12.19
C GLN A 46 -51.05 -37.07 12.94
N ASN A 47 -49.78 -36.67 12.82
CA ASN A 47 -49.24 -35.41 13.35
C ASN A 47 -49.49 -35.17 14.85
N GLN A 48 -49.46 -36.23 15.64
CA GLN A 48 -49.72 -36.15 17.08
C GLN A 48 -48.47 -36.56 17.86
N ASN A 49 -48.18 -35.80 18.92
CA ASN A 49 -47.17 -36.17 19.89
C ASN A 49 -47.71 -37.32 20.75
N ILE A 50 -46.96 -38.41 20.76
CA ILE A 50 -47.25 -39.60 21.54
C ILE A 50 -46.00 -39.98 22.32
N GLN A 51 -46.18 -40.79 23.36
CA GLN A 51 -45.06 -41.38 24.08
C GLN A 51 -44.96 -42.88 23.74
N ILE A 52 -43.76 -43.35 23.40
CA ILE A 52 -43.47 -44.75 23.11
C ILE A 52 -42.55 -45.30 24.18
N LEU A 53 -42.86 -46.48 24.69
CA LEU A 53 -41.99 -47.28 25.53
C LEU A 53 -41.46 -48.47 24.71
N ALA A 54 -40.14 -48.51 24.50
CA ALA A 54 -39.45 -49.62 23.87
C ALA A 54 -38.73 -50.45 24.93
N SER A 55 -38.93 -51.77 24.91
CA SER A 55 -38.37 -52.70 25.89
C SER A 55 -37.68 -53.88 25.20
N ILE A 56 -36.52 -54.29 25.72
CA ILE A 56 -35.81 -55.51 25.32
C ILE A 56 -36.12 -56.61 26.32
N VAL A 57 -36.71 -57.69 25.81
CA VAL A 57 -37.14 -58.86 26.56
C VAL A 57 -36.22 -60.03 26.24
N LYS A 58 -35.71 -60.71 27.26
CA LYS A 58 -34.78 -61.83 27.10
C LYS A 58 -35.50 -63.19 27.06
N GLY A 59 -35.07 -64.05 26.15
CA GLY A 59 -35.40 -65.48 26.06
C GLY A 59 -36.72 -65.80 25.36
N SER A 60 -37.80 -65.06 25.60
CA SER A 60 -39.10 -65.27 24.94
C SER A 60 -39.94 -63.98 24.87
N GLN A 61 -41.01 -63.99 24.07
CA GLN A 61 -41.93 -62.83 23.93
C GLN A 61 -42.56 -62.35 25.26
N THR A 62 -42.62 -63.22 26.28
CA THR A 62 -43.14 -62.91 27.62
C THR A 62 -42.06 -63.00 28.71
N GLY A 63 -40.79 -63.02 28.31
CA GLY A 63 -39.65 -63.11 29.21
C GLY A 63 -39.45 -61.87 30.08
N ASN A 64 -38.31 -61.81 30.77
CA ASN A 64 -37.99 -60.67 31.63
C ASN A 64 -37.51 -59.47 30.80
N VAL A 65 -38.01 -58.27 31.12
CA VAL A 65 -37.55 -57.01 30.51
C VAL A 65 -36.20 -56.66 31.14
N ILE A 66 -35.14 -56.72 30.35
CA ILE A 66 -33.77 -56.42 30.79
C ILE A 66 -33.36 -54.97 30.51
N TYR A 67 -34.08 -54.31 29.59
CA TYR A 67 -33.87 -52.91 29.26
C TYR A 67 -35.18 -52.29 28.78
N SER A 68 -35.43 -51.03 29.14
CA SER A 68 -36.51 -50.25 28.56
C SER A 68 -36.19 -48.77 28.54
N GLU A 69 -36.67 -48.08 27.50
CA GLU A 69 -36.52 -46.65 27.31
C GLU A 69 -37.80 -46.04 26.75
N SER A 70 -38.03 -44.77 27.08
CA SER A 70 -39.17 -43.99 26.61
C SER A 70 -38.74 -42.93 25.60
N HIS A 71 -39.61 -42.68 24.62
CA HIS A 71 -39.42 -41.72 23.56
C HIS A 71 -40.67 -40.85 23.44
N ILE A 72 -40.49 -39.53 23.38
CA ILE A 72 -41.57 -38.61 23.02
C ILE A 72 -41.38 -38.28 21.55
N VAL A 73 -42.29 -38.73 20.69
CA VAL A 73 -42.20 -38.58 19.24
C VAL A 73 -43.52 -38.14 18.63
N ALA A 74 -43.42 -37.41 17.52
CA ALA A 74 -44.58 -37.03 16.72
C ALA A 74 -44.76 -38.05 15.58
N THR A 75 -45.97 -38.55 15.39
CA THR A 75 -46.33 -39.28 14.17
C THR A 75 -46.36 -38.33 12.97
N ASN A 76 -46.04 -38.80 11.76
CA ASN A 76 -46.21 -37.98 10.55
C ASN A 76 -47.63 -38.10 9.96
N ASN A 77 -47.89 -37.46 8.80
CA ASN A 77 -49.17 -37.56 8.08
C ASN A 77 -49.61 -39.00 7.71
N PHE A 78 -48.73 -39.99 7.81
CA PHE A 78 -49.04 -41.40 7.56
C PHE A 78 -49.09 -42.23 8.85
N GLY A 79 -49.05 -41.59 10.03
CA GLY A 79 -49.01 -42.26 11.32
C GLY A 79 -47.65 -42.91 11.66
N VAL A 80 -46.61 -42.67 10.88
CA VAL A 80 -45.30 -43.31 11.04
C VAL A 80 -44.47 -42.58 12.11
N ILE A 81 -43.80 -43.36 12.95
CA ILE A 81 -42.73 -42.91 13.85
C ILE A 81 -41.39 -43.55 13.46
N ASN A 82 -40.30 -42.85 13.72
CA ASN A 82 -38.93 -43.39 13.61
C ASN A 82 -38.26 -43.25 14.96
N LEU A 83 -37.75 -44.35 15.49
CA LEU A 83 -37.06 -44.45 16.77
C LEU A 83 -35.64 -44.95 16.56
N LYS A 84 -34.74 -44.50 17.42
CA LYS A 84 -33.41 -45.08 17.59
C LYS A 84 -33.37 -45.75 18.95
N ILE A 85 -33.42 -47.07 18.95
CA ILE A 85 -33.40 -47.84 20.18
C ILE A 85 -31.99 -47.82 20.78
N GLY A 86 -31.87 -47.37 22.02
CA GLY A 86 -30.61 -47.14 22.73
C GLY A 86 -30.25 -45.66 22.92
N GLU A 87 -31.02 -44.72 22.35
CA GLU A 87 -30.88 -43.26 22.55
C GLU A 87 -32.08 -42.63 23.30
N GLY A 88 -33.01 -43.44 23.81
CA GLY A 88 -34.20 -42.96 24.51
C GLY A 88 -33.94 -42.52 25.95
N ASN A 89 -34.97 -42.00 26.61
CA ASN A 89 -34.91 -41.76 28.04
C ASN A 89 -35.02 -43.10 28.77
N ILE A 90 -33.91 -43.55 29.36
CA ILE A 90 -33.82 -44.85 30.05
C ILE A 90 -34.86 -44.92 31.17
N VAL A 91 -35.68 -45.97 31.16
CA VAL A 91 -36.67 -46.29 32.20
C VAL A 91 -36.16 -47.43 33.09
N ASN A 92 -35.46 -48.42 32.52
CA ASN A 92 -34.88 -49.56 33.24
C ASN A 92 -33.67 -50.14 32.49
N GLY A 93 -32.65 -50.62 33.21
CA GLY A 93 -31.46 -51.26 32.65
C GLY A 93 -30.46 -50.32 31.97
N ILE A 94 -29.39 -50.89 31.41
CA ILE A 94 -28.34 -50.18 30.65
C ILE A 94 -28.17 -50.87 29.30
N PHE A 95 -28.39 -50.17 28.19
CA PHE A 95 -28.40 -50.78 26.84
C PHE A 95 -27.06 -51.42 26.47
N ASN A 96 -25.94 -50.80 26.87
CA ASN A 96 -24.59 -51.27 26.55
C ASN A 96 -24.17 -52.54 27.29
N ASP A 97 -24.90 -52.91 28.37
CA ASP A 97 -24.62 -54.10 29.16
C ASP A 97 -25.40 -55.33 28.66
N ILE A 98 -26.25 -55.17 27.64
CA ILE A 98 -26.98 -56.28 27.04
C ILE A 98 -25.99 -57.14 26.25
N ASP A 99 -25.80 -58.38 26.71
CA ASP A 99 -24.99 -59.37 25.98
C ASP A 99 -25.82 -60.02 24.87
N TRP A 100 -25.77 -59.42 23.68
CA TRP A 100 -26.51 -59.85 22.49
C TRP A 100 -26.14 -61.25 21.98
N GLY A 101 -25.04 -61.87 22.46
CA GLY A 101 -24.56 -63.17 21.97
C GLY A 101 -25.01 -64.39 22.76
N ILE A 102 -25.64 -64.21 23.94
CA ILE A 102 -25.95 -65.31 24.86
C ILE A 102 -27.34 -65.92 24.65
N ASP A 103 -28.34 -65.13 24.25
CA ASP A 103 -29.75 -65.55 24.25
C ASP A 103 -30.52 -64.85 23.12
N ASN A 104 -31.75 -65.29 22.85
CA ASN A 104 -32.63 -64.60 21.92
C ASN A 104 -33.27 -63.38 22.61
N TYR A 105 -33.35 -62.27 21.89
CA TYR A 105 -33.91 -61.02 22.41
C TYR A 105 -35.11 -60.58 21.59
N TYR A 106 -36.10 -60.01 22.27
CA TYR A 106 -37.34 -59.53 21.66
C TYR A 106 -37.52 -58.05 21.94
N LEU A 107 -37.93 -57.28 20.92
CA LEU A 107 -38.30 -55.89 21.05
C LEU A 107 -39.81 -55.79 21.28
N LYS A 108 -40.19 -55.30 22.45
CA LYS A 108 -41.57 -55.01 22.86
C LYS A 108 -41.82 -53.50 22.78
N ILE A 109 -42.89 -53.10 22.08
CA ILE A 109 -43.28 -51.71 21.91
C ILE A 109 -44.66 -51.47 22.53
N ALA A 110 -44.76 -50.40 23.32
CA ALA A 110 -46.02 -49.90 23.86
C ALA A 110 -46.12 -48.39 23.64
N ALA A 111 -47.33 -47.85 23.54
CA ALA A 111 -47.57 -46.44 23.25
C ALA A 111 -48.66 -45.84 24.15
N ASP A 112 -48.46 -44.60 24.57
CA ASP A 112 -49.50 -43.73 25.11
C ASP A 112 -49.79 -42.64 24.06
N VAL A 113 -50.99 -42.73 23.46
CA VAL A 113 -51.42 -41.86 22.38
C VAL A 113 -51.81 -40.45 22.83
N LEU A 114 -51.97 -40.23 24.14
CA LEU A 114 -52.21 -38.92 24.75
C LEU A 114 -50.92 -38.28 25.28
N GLY A 115 -49.78 -38.98 25.18
CA GLY A 115 -48.46 -38.48 25.57
C GLY A 115 -48.18 -38.53 27.08
N GLY A 116 -48.93 -39.34 27.83
CA GLY A 116 -48.69 -39.66 29.25
C GLY A 116 -47.89 -40.96 29.43
N THR A 117 -48.02 -41.57 30.62
CA THR A 117 -47.32 -42.81 31.00
C THR A 117 -48.21 -44.05 31.02
N ASP A 118 -49.45 -43.97 30.53
CA ASP A 118 -50.40 -45.08 30.50
C ASP A 118 -50.27 -45.85 29.17
N TYR A 119 -49.18 -46.61 29.04
CA TYR A 119 -48.83 -47.30 27.81
C TYR A 119 -49.73 -48.50 27.49
N VAL A 120 -50.19 -48.58 26.24
CA VAL A 120 -50.85 -49.75 25.65
C VAL A 120 -49.86 -50.49 24.75
N GLU A 121 -49.72 -51.81 24.94
CA GLU A 121 -48.81 -52.63 24.13
C GLU A 121 -49.28 -52.71 22.67
N LEU A 122 -48.36 -52.40 21.75
CA LEU A 122 -48.59 -52.47 20.31
C LEU A 122 -48.10 -53.78 19.69
N GLY A 123 -47.07 -54.40 20.29
CA GLY A 123 -46.59 -55.72 19.89
C GLY A 123 -45.18 -56.03 20.36
N THR A 124 -44.81 -57.31 20.25
CA THR A 124 -43.48 -57.83 20.59
C THR A 124 -42.94 -58.67 19.43
N VAL A 125 -41.72 -58.40 18.98
CA VAL A 125 -41.07 -59.07 17.83
C VAL A 125 -39.68 -59.57 18.20
N GLU A 126 -39.24 -60.69 17.62
CA GLU A 126 -37.87 -61.20 17.82
C GLU A 126 -36.85 -60.35 17.05
N LEU A 127 -35.73 -60.03 17.69
CA LEU A 127 -34.60 -59.35 17.06
C LEU A 127 -33.72 -60.39 16.37
N MET A 128 -33.73 -60.38 15.04
CA MET A 128 -32.92 -61.27 14.22
C MET A 128 -31.58 -60.63 13.87
N SER A 129 -30.50 -61.42 13.89
CA SER A 129 -29.18 -60.99 13.44
C SER A 129 -29.18 -60.62 11.95
N VAL A 130 -28.59 -59.47 11.62
CA VAL A 130 -28.41 -59.03 10.23
C VAL A 130 -27.29 -59.83 9.54
N PRO A 131 -27.30 -59.99 8.20
CA PRO A 131 -26.36 -60.85 7.48
C PRO A 131 -24.87 -60.56 7.74
N TYR A 132 -24.51 -59.32 8.05
CA TYR A 132 -23.13 -58.91 8.36
C TYR A 132 -22.66 -59.35 9.77
N ALA A 133 -23.59 -59.63 10.69
CA ALA A 133 -23.29 -60.14 12.04
C ALA A 133 -23.08 -61.67 12.06
N ASN A 134 -23.68 -62.42 11.13
CA ASN A 134 -23.45 -63.86 11.01
C ASN A 134 -22.05 -64.20 10.49
N TYR A 135 -21.41 -63.30 9.74
CA TYR A 135 -20.03 -63.47 9.26
C TYR A 135 -18.96 -63.18 10.34
N ALA A 136 -19.35 -62.58 11.47
CA ALA A 136 -18.47 -62.26 12.59
C ALA A 136 -18.50 -63.33 13.71
N LEU A 137 -19.41 -64.31 13.65
CA LEU A 137 -19.43 -65.45 14.57
C LEU A 137 -18.31 -66.47 14.26
N ASP A 138 -17.86 -66.52 13.00
CA ASP A 138 -16.84 -67.47 12.51
C ASP A 138 -15.38 -67.08 12.80
N VAL A 139 -15.12 -65.94 13.46
CA VAL A 139 -13.76 -65.41 13.67
C VAL A 139 -13.27 -65.55 15.13
N LYS A 140 -14.06 -66.16 16.03
CA LYS A 140 -13.65 -66.36 17.44
C LYS A 140 -12.95 -67.71 17.72
N ASN A 141 -12.97 -68.68 16.81
CA ASN A 141 -12.41 -70.03 17.02
C ASN A 141 -11.46 -70.48 15.89
N LYS A 142 -10.43 -69.70 15.58
CA LYS A 142 -9.31 -70.14 14.72
C LYS A 142 -8.00 -69.96 15.46
N ASP A 143 -7.63 -70.96 16.27
CA ASP A 143 -6.25 -71.43 16.48
C ASP A 143 -6.23 -72.65 17.40
N ASP A 144 -6.89 -73.73 16.97
CA ASP A 144 -6.61 -75.10 17.41
C ASP A 144 -6.97 -76.06 16.27
N ALA A 145 -6.10 -77.03 15.98
CA ALA A 145 -6.27 -78.04 14.93
C ALA A 145 -6.80 -79.39 15.45
N ASP A 146 -6.95 -79.59 16.77
CA ASP A 146 -7.67 -80.72 17.38
C ASP A 146 -8.23 -80.34 18.78
N PRO A 147 -9.55 -80.05 18.92
CA PRO A 147 -10.13 -79.51 20.16
C PRO A 147 -10.41 -80.56 21.27
N ASP A 148 -9.73 -81.71 21.28
CA ASP A 148 -9.87 -82.75 22.31
C ASP A 148 -8.74 -82.69 23.37
N PRO A 149 -9.00 -82.14 24.58
CA PRO A 149 -7.96 -81.92 25.60
C PRO A 149 -7.46 -83.19 26.30
N LEU A 150 -7.87 -84.38 25.87
CA LEU A 150 -7.51 -85.66 26.52
C LEU A 150 -6.55 -86.54 25.72
N ASN A 151 -6.13 -86.15 24.51
CA ASN A 151 -5.31 -87.00 23.64
C ASN A 151 -3.86 -86.52 23.37
N GLU A 152 -3.42 -85.42 23.96
CA GLU A 152 -2.06 -84.90 23.73
C GLU A 152 -0.98 -85.85 24.32
N LEU A 153 -0.30 -86.58 23.44
CA LEU A 153 0.69 -87.61 23.80
C LEU A 153 2.08 -87.04 24.19
N GLN A 154 2.35 -85.75 23.97
CA GLN A 154 3.55 -85.04 24.43
C GLN A 154 3.23 -83.56 24.66
N ASN A 155 3.72 -82.99 25.76
CA ASN A 155 3.67 -81.53 25.98
C ASN A 155 4.90 -80.87 25.34
N LEU A 156 4.67 -79.83 24.55
CA LEU A 156 5.71 -78.96 24.03
C LEU A 156 5.84 -77.74 24.96
N ASP A 157 6.94 -77.66 25.70
CA ASP A 157 7.25 -76.52 26.57
C ASP A 157 8.31 -75.63 25.92
N LEU A 158 7.98 -74.35 25.77
CA LEU A 158 8.88 -73.30 25.30
C LEU A 158 9.25 -72.41 26.48
N ILE A 159 10.51 -72.49 26.91
CA ILE A 159 11.06 -71.62 27.95
C ILE A 159 12.23 -70.85 27.34
N GLY A 160 12.05 -69.54 27.15
CA GLY A 160 13.00 -68.71 26.39
C GLY A 160 13.01 -69.08 24.90
N ASN A 161 14.18 -69.41 24.35
CA ASN A 161 14.35 -69.81 22.95
C ASN A 161 14.46 -71.33 22.77
N THR A 162 14.32 -72.10 23.85
CA THR A 162 14.51 -73.55 23.83
C THR A 162 13.14 -74.22 23.79
N LEU A 163 12.86 -74.90 22.67
CA LEU A 163 11.66 -75.72 22.55
C LEU A 163 12.00 -77.14 23.01
N SER A 164 11.22 -77.65 23.96
CA SER A 164 11.38 -78.97 24.56
C SER A 164 10.08 -79.78 24.46
N ILE A 165 10.22 -81.10 24.32
CA ILE A 165 9.10 -82.05 24.48
C ILE A 165 9.18 -82.72 25.85
N SER A 166 8.04 -83.00 26.46
CA SER A 166 7.95 -83.72 27.73
C SER A 166 8.70 -85.05 27.64
N ASP A 167 9.71 -85.23 28.50
CA ASP A 167 10.62 -86.38 28.59
C ASP A 167 11.59 -86.62 27.40
N GLY A 168 11.95 -85.58 26.62
CA GLY A 168 12.86 -85.73 25.47
C GLY A 168 13.96 -84.69 25.29
N ASN A 169 14.50 -84.65 24.07
CA ASN A 169 15.55 -83.73 23.64
C ASN A 169 15.02 -82.29 23.52
N SER A 170 15.90 -81.31 23.74
CA SER A 170 15.63 -79.90 23.48
C SER A 170 16.33 -79.42 22.21
N VAL A 171 15.67 -78.53 21.46
CA VAL A 171 16.29 -77.76 20.39
C VAL A 171 16.31 -76.30 20.80
N ASP A 172 17.50 -75.70 20.80
CA ASP A 172 17.63 -74.25 20.83
C ASP A 172 17.25 -73.72 19.45
N LEU A 173 16.11 -73.04 19.38
CA LEU A 173 15.70 -72.37 18.17
C LEU A 173 16.63 -71.15 18.02
N PRO A 174 17.25 -70.93 16.85
CA PRO A 174 17.96 -69.69 16.62
C PRO A 174 16.92 -68.58 16.75
N SER A 175 17.03 -67.76 17.79
CA SER A 175 16.30 -66.50 17.78
C SER A 175 16.84 -65.73 16.59
N SER A 176 16.07 -65.69 15.52
CA SER A 176 15.95 -64.43 14.81
C SER A 176 15.45 -63.46 15.86
N SER A 177 16.38 -62.79 16.55
CA SER A 177 16.09 -61.48 17.08
C SER A 177 15.42 -60.78 15.91
N SER A 178 14.13 -60.46 16.03
CA SER A 178 13.65 -59.31 15.30
C SER A 178 14.72 -58.24 15.52
N SER A 179 15.23 -57.65 14.46
CA SER A 179 16.35 -56.69 14.51
C SER A 179 16.03 -55.42 15.31
N TRP A 180 14.91 -55.43 16.03
CA TRP A 180 14.26 -54.37 16.77
C TRP A 180 14.14 -54.85 18.22
N GLN A 181 15.27 -54.98 18.92
CA GLN A 181 15.24 -55.26 20.36
C GLN A 181 14.72 -54.03 21.10
N VAL A 182 13.74 -54.27 21.98
CA VAL A 182 13.34 -53.32 23.03
C VAL A 182 14.39 -53.44 24.14
N GLY A 183 15.23 -52.43 24.27
CA GLY A 183 16.20 -52.22 25.34
C GLY A 183 16.31 -50.72 25.66
N THR A 184 17.12 -50.36 26.65
CA THR A 184 17.22 -48.98 27.21
C THR A 184 17.64 -47.88 26.22
N GLU A 185 18.06 -48.24 25.00
CA GLU A 185 18.34 -47.33 23.87
C GLU A 185 17.65 -47.79 22.57
N GLY A 186 16.51 -48.47 22.69
CA GLY A 186 15.85 -49.18 21.59
C GLY A 186 14.91 -48.36 20.71
N ILE A 187 14.47 -49.03 19.64
CA ILE A 187 13.38 -48.60 18.77
C ILE A 187 12.07 -49.14 19.35
N TYR A 188 11.17 -48.25 19.72
CA TYR A 188 9.89 -48.52 20.35
C TYR A 188 8.78 -48.57 19.31
N TYR A 189 7.91 -49.57 19.38
CA TYR A 189 6.70 -49.63 18.58
C TYR A 189 5.48 -49.63 19.50
N ASN A 190 4.60 -48.66 19.33
CA ASN A 190 3.36 -48.55 20.09
C ASN A 190 2.21 -48.17 19.15
N GLU A 191 1.17 -49.00 19.07
CA GLU A 191 -0.08 -48.74 18.33
C GLU A 191 0.11 -48.19 16.90
N GLY A 192 1.03 -48.78 16.12
CA GLY A 192 1.28 -48.35 14.73
C GLY A 192 2.26 -47.17 14.59
N LYS A 193 2.89 -46.73 15.68
CA LYS A 193 3.89 -45.65 15.71
C LYS A 193 5.25 -46.21 16.11
N VAL A 194 6.30 -45.69 15.47
CA VAL A 194 7.68 -46.09 15.72
C VAL A 194 8.46 -44.91 16.33
N GLY A 195 9.16 -45.13 17.44
CA GLY A 195 10.00 -44.15 18.13
C GLY A 195 11.42 -44.66 18.27
N ILE A 196 12.43 -43.89 17.87
CA ILE A 196 13.85 -44.22 18.14
C ILE A 196 14.31 -43.31 19.28
N GLY A 197 14.72 -43.89 20.42
CA GLY A 197 15.09 -43.12 21.62
C GLY A 197 13.90 -42.52 22.40
N LYS A 198 12.65 -42.91 22.06
CA LYS A 198 11.42 -42.45 22.71
C LYS A 198 10.37 -43.57 22.81
N ASP A 199 9.97 -43.88 24.03
CA ASP A 199 9.07 -44.99 24.42
C ASP A 199 7.58 -44.73 24.18
N ASN A 200 7.18 -43.47 23.99
CA ASN A 200 5.81 -43.09 23.65
C ASN A 200 5.77 -42.08 22.49
N PRO A 201 6.03 -42.52 21.23
CA PRO A 201 6.03 -41.62 20.07
C PRO A 201 4.63 -41.07 19.80
N VAL A 202 4.52 -39.76 19.55
CA VAL A 202 3.23 -39.09 19.30
C VAL A 202 2.87 -39.16 17.81
N GLY A 203 3.85 -38.95 16.94
CA GLY A 203 3.80 -39.15 15.49
C GLY A 203 4.07 -40.59 15.06
N ARG A 204 3.77 -40.91 13.79
CA ARG A 204 3.92 -42.28 13.25
C ARG A 204 5.38 -42.75 13.17
N PHE A 205 6.33 -41.82 13.07
CA PHE A 205 7.77 -42.07 13.15
C PHE A 205 8.43 -40.89 13.85
N GLU A 206 9.05 -41.10 15.01
CA GLU A 206 9.76 -40.08 15.79
C GLU A 206 11.18 -40.53 16.13
N VAL A 207 12.13 -39.61 16.10
CA VAL A 207 13.52 -39.85 16.50
C VAL A 207 13.90 -38.81 17.55
N LYS A 208 14.33 -39.25 18.73
CA LYS A 208 14.76 -38.38 19.83
C LYS A 208 16.26 -38.57 20.06
N GLY A 209 17.02 -37.49 20.03
CA GLY A 209 18.46 -37.51 20.31
C GLY A 209 18.77 -37.87 21.76
N ASP A 210 19.96 -38.42 21.97
CA ASP A 210 20.53 -38.64 23.29
C ASP A 210 20.70 -37.29 24.02
N PRO A 211 20.18 -37.12 25.25
CA PRO A 211 20.38 -35.92 26.05
C PRO A 211 21.84 -35.52 26.30
N LEU A 212 22.79 -36.44 26.11
CA LEU A 212 24.23 -36.20 26.28
C LEU A 212 25.00 -36.00 24.96
N ALA A 213 24.31 -36.09 23.82
CA ALA A 213 24.90 -35.86 22.50
C ALA A 213 25.37 -34.41 22.33
N LEU A 214 26.53 -34.22 21.68
CA LEU A 214 27.03 -32.89 21.32
C LEU A 214 26.25 -32.33 20.13
N ASP A 215 26.29 -31.00 19.91
CA ASP A 215 25.62 -30.38 18.74
C ASP A 215 26.14 -30.90 17.39
N THR A 216 27.34 -31.51 17.38
CA THR A 216 27.94 -32.16 16.22
C THR A 216 27.46 -33.58 15.95
N ASP A 217 26.69 -34.17 16.88
CA ASP A 217 26.20 -35.53 16.77
C ASP A 217 24.80 -35.52 16.11
N PRO A 218 24.56 -36.33 15.06
CA PRO A 218 23.29 -36.28 14.34
C PRO A 218 22.16 -36.96 15.13
N LEU A 219 21.03 -36.27 15.25
CA LEU A 219 19.75 -36.81 15.74
C LEU A 219 19.23 -37.95 14.85
N PHE A 220 19.41 -37.82 13.53
CA PHE A 220 19.07 -38.85 12.55
C PHE A 220 20.07 -38.78 11.40
N GLN A 221 20.61 -39.91 10.97
CA GLN A 221 21.60 -39.95 9.89
C GLN A 221 21.34 -41.13 8.94
N VAL A 222 21.47 -40.85 7.65
CA VAL A 222 21.55 -41.82 6.55
C VAL A 222 22.97 -41.77 6.02
N ILE A 223 23.67 -42.89 6.03
CA ILE A 223 25.05 -43.03 5.58
C ILE A 223 25.07 -43.89 4.30
N SER A 224 25.90 -43.53 3.32
CA SER A 224 26.09 -44.29 2.09
C SER A 224 26.88 -45.57 2.33
N GLN A 225 26.89 -46.48 1.34
CA GLN A 225 27.73 -47.69 1.37
C GLN A 225 29.24 -47.42 1.54
N LEU A 226 29.70 -46.19 1.25
CA LEU A 226 31.10 -45.78 1.36
C LEU A 226 31.43 -45.13 2.72
N GLY A 227 30.45 -45.03 3.63
CA GLY A 227 30.62 -44.39 4.94
C GLY A 227 30.34 -42.88 4.96
N ASP A 228 30.05 -42.25 3.81
CA ASP A 228 29.70 -40.83 3.75
C ASP A 228 28.28 -40.56 4.23
N THR A 229 28.06 -39.54 5.05
CA THR A 229 26.73 -39.03 5.39
C THR A 229 26.00 -38.57 4.12
N VAL A 230 24.79 -39.06 3.86
CA VAL A 230 23.89 -38.71 2.73
C VAL A 230 22.75 -37.81 3.18
N PHE A 231 22.25 -38.00 4.39
CA PHE A 231 21.27 -37.14 5.02
C PHE A 231 21.53 -37.14 6.52
N ALA A 232 21.54 -36.00 7.18
CA ALA A 232 21.67 -35.92 8.62
C ALA A 232 20.84 -34.77 9.18
N VAL A 233 20.22 -34.97 10.32
CA VAL A 233 19.55 -33.94 11.11
C VAL A 233 20.36 -33.79 12.38
N TYR A 234 20.79 -32.59 12.70
CA TYR A 234 21.49 -32.20 13.93
C TYR A 234 20.58 -31.28 14.76
N ASN A 235 20.99 -30.92 15.98
CA ASN A 235 20.25 -29.94 16.78
C ASN A 235 20.20 -28.55 16.13
N ASP A 236 21.20 -28.19 15.33
CA ASP A 236 21.39 -26.86 14.74
C ASP A 236 21.15 -26.79 13.22
N GLY A 237 20.88 -27.93 12.55
CA GLY A 237 20.68 -27.93 11.11
C GLY A 237 20.39 -29.29 10.47
N VAL A 238 20.15 -29.29 9.17
CA VAL A 238 19.95 -30.50 8.35
C VAL A 238 20.95 -30.50 7.20
N ILE A 239 21.67 -31.61 7.03
CA ILE A 239 22.59 -31.85 5.92
C ILE A 239 21.95 -32.87 4.96
N VAL A 240 22.04 -32.60 3.66
CA VAL A 240 21.72 -33.59 2.61
C VAL A 240 22.87 -33.60 1.61
N ASN A 241 23.63 -34.69 1.58
CA ASN A 241 24.75 -34.91 0.67
C ASN A 241 24.35 -35.94 -0.38
N ILE A 242 24.50 -35.61 -1.66
CA ILE A 242 24.27 -36.53 -2.77
C ILE A 242 25.65 -36.82 -3.38
N ASN A 243 26.13 -38.06 -3.27
CA ASN A 243 27.42 -38.46 -3.84
C ASN A 243 27.22 -38.86 -5.32
N ASP A 244 27.56 -37.96 -6.24
CA ASP A 244 27.47 -38.20 -7.68
C ASP A 244 28.89 -38.29 -8.27
N GLN A 245 29.40 -39.51 -8.46
CA GLN A 245 30.60 -39.82 -9.25
C GLN A 245 30.36 -41.19 -9.92
N VAL A 246 30.35 -41.36 -11.25
CA VAL A 246 31.41 -41.08 -12.23
C VAL A 246 30.83 -40.59 -13.56
N ALA A 247 30.56 -39.29 -13.64
CA ALA A 247 30.60 -38.49 -14.86
C ALA A 247 30.63 -37.02 -14.43
N LYS A 248 31.48 -36.19 -15.04
CA LYS A 248 31.60 -34.76 -14.69
C LYS A 248 30.34 -33.97 -15.05
N GLY A 249 29.29 -34.08 -14.25
CA GLY A 249 28.21 -33.12 -14.14
C GLY A 249 28.50 -32.22 -12.95
N LYS A 250 29.01 -31.00 -13.20
CA LYS A 250 29.14 -29.99 -12.15
C LYS A 250 27.73 -29.57 -11.77
N VAL A 251 27.08 -30.26 -10.81
CA VAL A 251 26.37 -29.66 -9.65
C VAL A 251 25.25 -30.54 -9.01
N GLY A 252 25.44 -30.90 -7.73
CA GLY A 252 24.39 -31.36 -6.80
C GLY A 252 24.34 -30.43 -5.58
N GLY A 253 23.15 -30.04 -5.13
CA GLY A 253 22.92 -29.12 -4.00
C GLY A 253 21.65 -28.29 -4.15
N PHE A 254 20.91 -28.11 -3.06
CA PHE A 254 19.71 -27.28 -3.00
C PHE A 254 20.10 -25.81 -3.13
N ALA A 255 19.84 -25.21 -4.29
CA ALA A 255 20.10 -23.81 -4.57
C ALA A 255 18.91 -23.21 -5.33
N VAL A 256 18.47 -22.02 -4.90
CA VAL A 256 17.73 -21.11 -5.78
C VAL A 256 18.76 -20.38 -6.65
N SER A 257 19.45 -21.11 -7.54
CA SER A 257 20.40 -20.51 -8.50
C SER A 257 20.71 -21.45 -9.67
N GLY A 258 20.86 -20.87 -10.87
CA GLY A 258 21.35 -21.56 -12.07
C GLY A 258 22.87 -21.68 -12.07
N ARG A 259 23.38 -22.92 -12.02
CA ARG A 259 24.81 -23.25 -11.97
C ARG A 259 25.44 -23.30 -13.39
N SER A 260 26.69 -22.82 -13.52
CA SER A 260 27.51 -22.84 -14.75
C SER A 260 29.01 -23.08 -14.42
N PRO A 261 29.83 -23.69 -15.31
CA PRO A 261 31.08 -24.37 -14.94
C PRO A 261 32.37 -23.53 -14.89
N SER A 262 32.33 -22.19 -14.96
CA SER A 262 33.53 -21.33 -14.91
C SER A 262 33.72 -20.69 -13.53
N LYS A 263 34.91 -20.84 -12.94
CA LYS A 263 35.22 -20.37 -11.58
C LYS A 263 35.18 -18.84 -11.46
N GLY A 264 34.23 -18.35 -10.68
CA GLY A 264 34.20 -17.03 -10.05
C GLY A 264 33.22 -17.10 -8.88
N PHE A 265 33.62 -16.65 -7.70
CA PHE A 265 32.72 -16.56 -6.53
C PHE A 265 31.78 -15.37 -6.76
N ASN A 266 30.49 -15.62 -6.88
CA ASN A 266 29.47 -14.57 -6.93
C ASN A 266 28.34 -14.97 -5.96
N ASP A 267 28.14 -14.17 -4.93
CA ASP A 267 27.03 -14.34 -3.99
C ASP A 267 25.73 -13.95 -4.69
N TYR A 268 24.74 -14.84 -4.77
CA TYR A 268 23.44 -14.59 -5.44
C TYR A 268 22.27 -14.35 -4.50
N PHE A 269 22.46 -14.68 -3.23
CA PHE A 269 21.54 -14.34 -2.18
C PHE A 269 22.34 -14.24 -0.89
N SER A 270 22.45 -13.02 -0.35
CA SER A 270 23.16 -12.76 0.90
C SER A 270 22.17 -12.20 1.90
N ILE A 271 21.94 -12.95 2.98
CA ILE A 271 21.28 -12.45 4.17
C ILE A 271 22.36 -12.27 5.22
N THR A 272 22.57 -11.03 5.65
CA THR A 272 23.33 -10.71 6.86
C THR A 272 22.32 -10.25 7.93
N PRO A 273 22.72 -10.09 9.21
CA PRO A 273 21.86 -9.48 10.22
C PRO A 273 21.36 -8.06 9.84
N ASP A 274 21.97 -7.45 8.82
CA ASP A 274 21.84 -6.03 8.47
C ASP A 274 21.22 -5.79 7.08
N SER A 275 21.11 -6.81 6.22
CA SER A 275 20.53 -6.68 4.88
C SER A 275 20.10 -8.02 4.28
N ALA A 276 19.12 -7.99 3.38
CA ALA A 276 18.79 -9.10 2.49
C ALA A 276 19.03 -8.63 1.05
N ARG A 277 19.97 -9.26 0.36
CA ARG A 277 20.42 -8.89 -1.00
C ARG A 277 20.17 -10.07 -1.93
N ILE A 278 19.56 -9.82 -3.08
CA ILE A 278 19.38 -10.79 -4.15
C ILE A 278 20.21 -10.33 -5.35
N TYR A 279 21.21 -11.12 -5.74
CA TYR A 279 21.99 -10.87 -6.95
C TYR A 279 21.56 -11.86 -8.04
N VAL A 280 21.51 -11.42 -9.30
CA VAL A 280 21.04 -12.25 -10.42
C VAL A 280 22.16 -12.36 -11.47
N ASN A 281 22.38 -13.56 -12.01
CA ASN A 281 23.32 -13.83 -13.11
C ASN A 281 22.54 -14.32 -14.33
N GLU A 282 22.81 -13.75 -15.50
CA GLU A 282 22.10 -14.11 -16.73
C GLU A 282 23.06 -14.69 -17.80
N PRO A 283 22.98 -16.00 -18.11
CA PRO A 283 23.52 -16.58 -19.33
C PRO A 283 22.36 -17.09 -20.22
N ALA A 284 22.32 -16.70 -21.51
CA ALA A 284 21.51 -17.45 -22.50
C ALA A 284 22.39 -18.55 -23.12
N LYS A 285 22.01 -19.84 -23.19
CA LYS A 285 20.69 -20.44 -23.47
C LYS A 285 20.37 -21.64 -22.56
N GLY A 286 19.09 -21.84 -22.23
CA GLY A 286 18.54 -23.11 -21.75
C GLY A 286 17.08 -23.01 -21.29
N LYS A 287 16.22 -23.90 -21.79
CA LYS A 287 14.76 -23.91 -21.60
C LYS A 287 14.33 -24.38 -20.18
N VAL A 288 14.11 -23.48 -19.23
CA VAL A 288 12.96 -23.45 -18.27
C VAL A 288 13.18 -22.34 -17.25
N GLY A 289 12.08 -21.67 -16.87
CA GLY A 289 12.08 -20.38 -16.18
C GLY A 289 12.15 -20.41 -14.65
N GLY A 290 12.49 -19.25 -14.12
CA GLY A 290 12.38 -18.80 -12.75
C GLY A 290 12.19 -17.27 -12.74
N PHE A 291 11.62 -16.72 -11.66
CA PHE A 291 11.10 -15.35 -11.53
C PHE A 291 12.00 -14.24 -12.12
N ALA A 292 11.51 -13.47 -13.10
CA ALA A 292 12.29 -12.54 -13.92
C ALA A 292 11.92 -11.06 -13.67
N VAL A 293 12.94 -10.18 -13.55
CA VAL A 293 12.84 -8.74 -13.86
C VAL A 293 14.01 -8.31 -14.77
N SER A 294 13.80 -8.56 -16.07
CA SER A 294 14.29 -7.87 -17.29
C SER A 294 15.79 -7.71 -17.66
N GLY A 295 16.10 -8.02 -18.94
CA GLY A 295 16.84 -7.11 -19.85
C GLY A 295 18.05 -7.68 -20.60
N ARG A 296 17.90 -8.09 -21.88
CA ARG A 296 18.91 -8.77 -22.71
C ARG A 296 19.86 -7.83 -23.48
N SER A 297 21.18 -8.10 -23.49
CA SER A 297 22.17 -7.48 -24.42
C SER A 297 23.41 -8.38 -24.62
N PRO A 298 24.05 -8.42 -25.81
CA PRO A 298 25.15 -9.35 -26.14
C PRO A 298 26.57 -8.85 -25.76
N SER A 299 26.71 -7.85 -24.89
CA SER A 299 28.02 -7.35 -24.43
C SER A 299 28.10 -7.33 -22.90
N LYS A 300 29.27 -7.72 -22.34
CA LYS A 300 29.51 -7.86 -20.89
C LYS A 300 29.13 -6.57 -20.16
N ALA A 301 28.05 -6.61 -19.38
CA ALA A 301 27.66 -5.54 -18.47
C ALA A 301 27.64 -6.09 -17.03
N GLY A 302 27.92 -5.22 -16.05
CA GLY A 302 28.21 -5.55 -14.66
C GLY A 302 27.06 -6.16 -13.86
N THR A 303 27.31 -6.42 -12.57
CA THR A 303 26.29 -6.90 -11.61
C THR A 303 25.13 -5.90 -11.53
N ASP A 304 23.98 -6.30 -12.06
CA ASP A 304 22.77 -5.50 -12.08
C ASP A 304 22.02 -5.61 -10.73
N VAL A 305 22.02 -4.53 -9.95
CA VAL A 305 21.32 -4.45 -8.65
C VAL A 305 19.92 -3.87 -8.87
N PHE A 306 18.88 -4.61 -8.50
CA PHE A 306 17.47 -4.19 -8.64
C PHE A 306 16.80 -3.85 -7.30
N MET A 307 17.34 -4.34 -6.18
CA MET A 307 16.84 -4.08 -4.84
C MET A 307 18.01 -4.14 -3.86
N ASP A 308 18.24 -3.04 -3.15
CA ASP A 308 19.22 -2.93 -2.08
C ASP A 308 18.54 -2.33 -0.85
N ILE A 309 18.29 -3.16 0.16
CA ILE A 309 17.76 -2.72 1.45
C ILE A 309 18.76 -3.11 2.52
N ASN A 310 19.33 -2.10 3.16
CA ASN A 310 20.20 -2.26 4.33
C ASN A 310 19.67 -1.40 5.49
N LYS A 311 20.33 -1.47 6.65
CA LYS A 311 19.93 -0.70 7.85
C LYS A 311 19.89 0.82 7.64
N ILE A 312 20.53 1.34 6.59
CA ILE A 312 20.83 2.76 6.42
C ILE A 312 20.15 3.33 5.15
N ASN A 313 20.05 2.59 4.05
CA ASN A 313 19.45 3.03 2.79
C ASN A 313 18.47 1.98 2.24
N CYS A 314 17.51 2.44 1.44
CA CYS A 314 16.53 1.60 0.75
C CYS A 314 16.40 2.01 -0.72
N SER A 315 16.88 1.16 -1.63
CA SER A 315 16.85 1.37 -3.08
C SER A 315 16.08 0.25 -3.78
N LEU A 316 15.19 0.61 -4.70
CA LEU A 316 14.40 -0.32 -5.52
C LEU A 316 14.34 0.18 -6.96
N GLY A 317 14.79 -0.63 -7.90
CA GLY A 317 14.89 -0.30 -9.32
C GLY A 317 16.28 -0.57 -9.86
N TYR A 318 16.37 -0.86 -11.15
CA TYR A 318 17.63 -1.14 -11.83
C TYR A 318 18.67 -0.04 -11.59
N GLN A 319 19.79 -0.37 -10.95
CA GLN A 319 20.87 0.56 -10.60
C GLN A 319 20.43 1.77 -9.76
N SER A 320 19.37 1.63 -8.97
CA SER A 320 18.99 2.66 -8.01
C SER A 320 20.00 2.72 -6.87
N GLY A 321 20.50 3.91 -6.53
CA GLY A 321 21.52 4.09 -5.48
C GLY A 321 22.87 3.42 -5.76
N TYR A 322 23.23 3.19 -7.03
CA TYR A 322 24.37 2.36 -7.41
C TYR A 322 25.72 2.83 -6.85
N SER A 323 25.96 4.14 -6.75
CA SER A 323 27.26 4.72 -6.38
C SER A 323 27.35 5.16 -4.90
N ILE A 324 26.47 4.68 -4.02
CA ILE A 324 26.52 5.04 -2.59
C ILE A 324 27.84 4.53 -1.97
N ASP A 325 28.64 5.48 -1.48
CA ASP A 325 29.90 5.22 -0.76
C ASP A 325 29.72 5.49 0.75
N ALA A 326 29.36 6.72 1.12
CA ALA A 326 29.15 7.13 2.52
C ALA A 326 27.73 7.67 2.82
N GLY A 327 26.91 7.94 1.80
CA GLY A 327 25.57 8.51 1.96
C GLY A 327 24.61 7.62 2.77
N THR A 328 23.81 8.23 3.64
CA THR A 328 22.94 7.54 4.59
C THR A 328 21.49 8.02 4.56
N ASN A 329 20.55 7.18 5.03
CA ASN A 329 19.13 7.50 5.19
C ASN A 329 18.41 7.89 3.90
N ASN A 330 18.80 7.28 2.79
CA ASN A 330 18.22 7.53 1.47
C ASN A 330 17.13 6.51 1.11
N LEU A 331 16.09 6.98 0.41
CA LEU A 331 15.02 6.16 -0.16
C LEU A 331 14.91 6.40 -1.66
N PHE A 332 15.29 5.43 -2.48
CA PHE A 332 15.28 5.55 -3.94
C PHE A 332 14.37 4.50 -4.58
N LEU A 333 13.35 4.92 -5.33
CA LEU A 333 12.42 4.04 -6.03
C LEU A 333 12.35 4.41 -7.53
N GLY A 334 12.94 3.60 -8.39
CA GLY A 334 12.90 3.77 -9.84
C GLY A 334 14.24 3.41 -10.49
N THR A 335 14.20 2.99 -11.75
CA THR A 335 15.40 2.70 -12.53
C THR A 335 16.34 3.91 -12.54
N GLN A 336 17.57 3.69 -12.11
CA GLN A 336 18.64 4.68 -12.01
C GLN A 336 18.31 5.88 -11.12
N SER A 337 17.37 5.75 -10.19
CA SER A 337 17.10 6.79 -9.21
C SER A 337 18.26 6.89 -8.22
N GLY A 338 18.82 8.08 -8.03
CA GLY A 338 19.99 8.30 -7.17
C GLY A 338 21.27 7.59 -7.61
N TYR A 339 21.44 7.31 -8.92
CA TYR A 339 22.53 6.48 -9.45
C TYR A 339 23.94 6.90 -8.97
N PHE A 340 24.25 8.21 -9.03
CA PHE A 340 25.54 8.77 -8.62
C PHE A 340 25.57 9.36 -7.20
N ASN A 341 24.63 8.96 -6.32
CA ASN A 341 24.62 9.42 -4.93
C ASN A 341 25.74 8.80 -4.11
N ASN A 342 26.90 9.47 -4.05
CA ASN A 342 28.05 9.05 -3.27
C ASN A 342 27.86 9.32 -1.77
N ASP A 343 27.72 10.60 -1.41
CA ASP A 343 27.79 11.08 -0.01
C ASP A 343 26.50 11.76 0.47
N GLY A 344 25.51 11.92 -0.42
CA GLY A 344 24.24 12.57 -0.12
C GLY A 344 23.43 11.81 0.92
N ASN A 345 22.86 12.54 1.88
CA ASN A 345 22.08 11.99 2.99
C ASN A 345 20.62 12.43 2.92
N TYR A 346 19.73 11.64 3.52
CA TYR A 346 18.31 11.99 3.72
C TYR A 346 17.55 12.32 2.44
N ASN A 347 17.95 11.73 1.30
CA ASN A 347 17.30 11.97 0.02
C ASN A 347 16.17 10.96 -0.23
N SER A 348 15.07 11.42 -0.82
CA SER A 348 13.94 10.60 -1.22
C SER A 348 13.66 10.81 -2.71
N PHE A 349 14.03 9.84 -3.55
CA PHE A 349 13.90 9.93 -5.00
C PHE A 349 12.94 8.88 -5.56
N PHE A 350 12.01 9.31 -6.40
CA PHE A 350 10.96 8.47 -6.96
C PHE A 350 10.80 8.74 -8.46
N GLY A 351 11.07 7.74 -9.30
CA GLY A 351 10.92 7.82 -10.75
C GLY A 351 12.19 7.47 -11.52
N TYR A 352 12.05 7.20 -12.82
CA TYR A 352 13.16 6.91 -13.71
C TYR A 352 14.17 8.08 -13.71
N ARG A 353 15.43 7.79 -13.36
CA ARG A 353 16.55 8.75 -13.28
C ARG A 353 16.26 9.98 -12.41
N SER A 354 15.38 9.86 -11.42
CA SER A 354 15.18 10.92 -10.43
C SER A 354 16.44 11.05 -9.57
N GLY A 355 17.02 12.26 -9.50
CA GLY A 355 18.28 12.53 -8.79
C GLY A 355 19.50 11.80 -9.35
N TYR A 356 19.52 11.46 -10.65
CA TYR A 356 20.54 10.60 -11.26
C TYR A 356 21.99 11.02 -10.99
N ASN A 357 22.31 12.31 -11.12
CA ASN A 357 23.67 12.85 -10.92
C ASN A 357 23.94 13.39 -9.51
N ASN A 358 23.05 13.17 -8.53
CA ASN A 358 23.21 13.72 -7.18
C ASN A 358 24.50 13.18 -6.57
N LEU A 359 25.59 13.94 -6.49
CA LEU A 359 26.89 13.46 -5.96
C LEU A 359 26.93 13.52 -4.43
N GLY A 360 26.54 14.65 -3.86
CA GLY A 360 26.59 14.92 -2.42
C GLY A 360 25.43 15.76 -1.86
N GLY A 361 24.46 16.13 -2.70
CA GLY A 361 23.29 16.89 -2.26
C GLY A 361 22.49 16.11 -1.22
N SER A 362 22.05 16.77 -0.16
CA SER A 362 21.31 16.15 0.95
C SER A 362 19.92 16.77 1.15
N ASN A 363 19.05 16.08 1.86
CA ASN A 363 17.68 16.51 2.18
C ASN A 363 16.80 16.82 0.96
N ASN A 364 17.00 16.13 -0.16
CA ASN A 364 16.25 16.37 -1.37
C ASN A 364 15.06 15.39 -1.52
N LEU A 365 13.91 15.90 -1.94
CA LEU A 365 12.74 15.10 -2.36
C LEU A 365 12.52 15.28 -3.85
N PHE A 366 12.79 14.25 -4.66
CA PHE A 366 12.54 14.27 -6.10
C PHE A 366 11.49 13.23 -6.47
N LEU A 367 10.42 13.64 -7.16
CA LEU A 367 9.32 12.78 -7.55
C LEU A 367 8.90 13.06 -8.99
N GLY A 368 9.28 12.17 -9.91
CA GLY A 368 8.93 12.24 -11.32
C GLY A 368 10.04 11.75 -12.25
N TYR A 369 9.69 11.48 -13.49
CA TYR A 369 10.65 11.14 -14.55
C TYR A 369 11.71 12.25 -14.69
N GLU A 370 12.98 11.90 -14.48
CA GLU A 370 14.14 12.79 -14.57
C GLU A 370 14.03 14.07 -13.71
N SER A 371 13.27 14.02 -12.60
CA SER A 371 13.23 15.12 -11.65
C SER A 371 14.58 15.26 -10.92
N GLY A 372 15.16 16.46 -10.93
CA GLY A 372 16.48 16.72 -10.34
C GLY A 372 17.64 15.96 -11.00
N LEU A 373 17.51 15.56 -12.28
CA LEU A 373 18.47 14.67 -12.95
C LEU A 373 19.93 15.14 -12.85
N SER A 374 20.18 16.44 -13.01
CA SER A 374 21.53 17.00 -13.04
C SER A 374 22.03 17.52 -11.69
N ASN A 375 21.25 17.34 -10.60
CA ASN A 375 21.62 17.85 -9.28
C ASN A 375 22.96 17.25 -8.91
N THR A 376 23.97 18.03 -8.52
CA THR A 376 25.29 17.49 -8.12
C THR A 376 25.49 17.66 -6.61
N SER A 377 25.29 18.87 -6.08
CA SER A 377 25.47 19.17 -4.65
C SER A 377 24.35 20.05 -4.06
N GLY A 378 23.36 20.43 -4.87
CA GLY A 378 22.18 21.15 -4.40
C GLY A 378 21.46 20.37 -3.29
N SER A 379 21.15 21.05 -2.19
CA SER A 379 20.53 20.46 -1.00
C SER A 379 19.22 21.15 -0.65
N ASP A 380 18.39 20.49 0.15
CA ASP A 380 17.11 21.00 0.65
C ASP A 380 16.11 21.35 -0.47
N ASN A 381 16.16 20.62 -1.60
CA ASN A 381 15.26 20.84 -2.73
C ASN A 381 14.09 19.86 -2.72
N THR A 382 12.92 20.33 -3.13
CA THR A 382 11.74 19.48 -3.40
C THR A 382 11.30 19.68 -4.84
N PHE A 383 11.47 18.67 -5.69
CA PHE A 383 11.08 18.69 -7.09
C PHE A 383 10.03 17.61 -7.37
N ILE A 384 8.87 18.02 -7.90
CA ILE A 384 7.72 17.14 -8.12
C ILE A 384 7.17 17.39 -9.53
N GLY A 385 7.29 16.40 -10.41
CA GLY A 385 6.78 16.44 -11.78
C GLY A 385 7.81 15.99 -12.83
N TYR A 386 7.33 15.75 -14.04
CA TYR A 386 8.18 15.39 -15.18
C TYR A 386 9.23 16.47 -15.41
N ARG A 387 10.52 16.10 -15.29
CA ARG A 387 11.68 16.98 -15.50
C ARG A 387 11.64 18.29 -14.68
N SER A 388 11.02 18.25 -13.51
CA SER A 388 11.10 19.37 -12.55
C SER A 388 12.53 19.48 -12.00
N GLY A 389 13.12 20.69 -12.05
CA GLY A 389 14.50 20.93 -11.62
C GLY A 389 15.59 20.17 -12.42
N TYR A 390 15.31 19.80 -13.67
CA TYR A 390 16.13 18.87 -14.46
C TYR A 390 17.62 19.24 -14.56
N ASN A 391 17.94 20.52 -14.80
CA ASN A 391 19.32 21.02 -14.92
C ASN A 391 19.93 21.54 -13.60
N ASN A 392 19.23 21.43 -12.45
CA ASN A 392 19.76 21.95 -11.18
C ASN A 392 21.11 21.31 -10.94
N THR A 393 22.16 22.06 -10.61
CA THR A 393 23.48 21.50 -10.27
C THR A 393 23.80 21.75 -8.80
N THR A 394 23.81 23.02 -8.39
CA THR A 394 24.23 23.47 -7.06
C THR A 394 23.14 24.24 -6.32
N GLY A 395 22.04 24.60 -6.99
CA GLY A 395 20.95 25.37 -6.40
C GLY A 395 20.33 24.64 -5.20
N ASN A 396 20.13 25.37 -4.11
CA ASN A 396 19.62 24.85 -2.83
C ASN A 396 18.29 25.50 -2.43
N THR A 397 17.53 24.82 -1.58
CA THR A 397 16.31 25.36 -0.96
C THR A 397 15.24 25.75 -1.99
N ASN A 398 15.10 24.98 -3.07
CA ASN A 398 14.10 25.21 -4.10
C ASN A 398 12.90 24.26 -3.97
N LEU A 399 11.68 24.77 -4.17
CA LEU A 399 10.46 23.98 -4.28
C LEU A 399 9.87 24.12 -5.68
N PHE A 400 10.01 23.09 -6.52
CA PHE A 400 9.48 23.05 -7.88
C PHE A 400 8.39 21.98 -8.01
N ILE A 401 7.19 22.38 -8.42
CA ILE A 401 6.04 21.48 -8.60
C ILE A 401 5.40 21.74 -9.96
N GLY A 402 5.39 20.73 -10.83
CA GLY A 402 4.73 20.78 -12.14
C GLY A 402 5.64 20.34 -13.29
N TYR A 403 5.04 20.08 -14.44
CA TYR A 403 5.75 19.69 -15.67
C TYR A 403 6.80 20.74 -16.07
N GLN A 404 8.07 20.34 -16.06
CA GLN A 404 9.23 21.17 -16.37
C GLN A 404 9.30 22.50 -15.58
N SER A 405 8.81 22.51 -14.34
CA SER A 405 9.04 23.62 -13.41
C SER A 405 10.53 23.74 -13.07
N GLY A 406 11.10 24.95 -13.16
CA GLY A 406 12.52 25.19 -12.89
C GLY A 406 13.49 24.38 -13.78
N TYR A 407 13.08 23.99 -14.98
CA TYR A 407 13.82 23.05 -15.84
C TYR A 407 15.29 23.42 -16.06
N SER A 408 15.57 24.69 -16.32
CA SER A 408 16.92 25.20 -16.62
C SER A 408 17.70 25.69 -15.40
N ASN A 409 17.15 25.56 -14.18
CA ASN A 409 17.82 26.06 -12.98
C ASN A 409 19.18 25.41 -12.86
N THR A 410 20.25 26.16 -12.62
CA THR A 410 21.61 25.60 -12.45
C THR A 410 22.08 25.81 -11.00
N SER A 411 22.18 27.06 -10.57
CA SER A 411 22.67 27.45 -9.24
C SER A 411 21.71 28.35 -8.46
N GLY A 412 20.58 28.76 -9.07
CA GLY A 412 19.57 29.57 -8.40
C GLY A 412 19.01 28.87 -7.16
N GLY A 413 18.95 29.59 -6.04
CA GLY A 413 18.47 29.07 -4.76
C GLY A 413 17.24 29.81 -4.25
N PHE A 414 16.59 29.25 -3.23
CA PHE A 414 15.45 29.87 -2.55
C PHE A 414 14.26 30.21 -3.48
N ASN A 415 14.01 29.40 -4.50
CA ASN A 415 12.92 29.61 -5.44
C ASN A 415 11.71 28.70 -5.15
N LEU A 416 10.50 29.24 -5.32
CA LEU A 416 9.23 28.51 -5.26
C LEU A 416 8.54 28.56 -6.62
N PHE A 417 8.56 27.47 -7.40
CA PHE A 417 7.92 27.40 -8.72
C PHE A 417 6.81 26.36 -8.74
N VAL A 418 5.56 26.78 -8.94
CA VAL A 418 4.41 25.88 -8.95
C VAL A 418 3.58 26.11 -10.22
N GLY A 419 3.54 25.12 -11.10
CA GLY A 419 2.82 25.17 -12.37
C GLY A 419 3.62 24.62 -13.54
N ARG A 420 2.92 24.29 -14.64
CA ARG A 420 3.57 23.85 -15.88
C ARG A 420 4.45 24.99 -16.43
N PHE A 421 5.72 24.71 -16.68
CA PHE A 421 6.72 25.67 -17.18
C PHE A 421 6.95 26.91 -16.29
N SER A 422 6.56 26.85 -15.01
CA SER A 422 6.89 27.91 -14.06
C SER A 422 8.41 28.00 -13.88
N GLY A 423 9.00 29.18 -14.10
CA GLY A 423 10.45 29.39 -14.02
C GLY A 423 11.30 28.54 -14.99
N TYR A 424 10.77 28.14 -16.15
CA TYR A 424 11.39 27.17 -17.06
C TYR A 424 12.84 27.50 -17.47
N LEU A 425 13.13 28.77 -17.79
CA LEU A 425 14.46 29.25 -18.19
C LEU A 425 15.30 29.80 -17.03
N ASN A 426 14.84 29.69 -15.77
CA ASN A 426 15.59 30.22 -14.62
C ASN A 426 16.94 29.54 -14.60
N SER A 427 18.04 30.28 -14.60
CA SER A 427 19.40 29.73 -14.65
C SER A 427 20.13 29.94 -13.33
N THR A 428 20.24 31.18 -12.86
CA THR A 428 20.88 31.56 -11.60
C THR A 428 20.01 32.47 -10.73
N GLY A 429 18.83 32.87 -11.23
CA GLY A 429 17.86 33.68 -10.47
C GLY A 429 17.48 33.01 -9.15
N SER A 430 17.43 33.81 -8.10
CA SER A 430 17.20 33.35 -6.71
C SER A 430 16.11 34.18 -6.04
N TYR A 431 15.52 33.64 -4.97
CA TYR A 431 14.45 34.30 -4.20
C TYR A 431 13.19 34.62 -5.00
N ASN A 432 12.88 33.83 -6.03
CA ASN A 432 11.68 34.03 -6.84
C ASN A 432 10.53 33.11 -6.40
N THR A 433 9.31 33.64 -6.37
CA THR A 433 8.08 32.87 -6.16
C THR A 433 7.19 32.98 -7.39
N PHE A 434 7.08 31.90 -8.16
CA PHE A 434 6.25 31.79 -9.35
C PHE A 434 5.14 30.75 -9.15
N PHE A 435 3.89 31.16 -9.31
CA PHE A 435 2.73 30.30 -9.15
C PHE A 435 1.76 30.48 -10.32
N GLY A 436 1.60 29.46 -11.16
CA GLY A 436 0.75 29.47 -12.34
C GLY A 436 1.44 28.88 -13.57
N THR A 437 0.65 28.52 -14.59
CA THR A 437 1.19 28.06 -15.87
C THR A 437 2.02 29.17 -16.52
N GLN A 438 3.27 28.85 -16.84
CA GLN A 438 4.25 29.76 -17.46
C GLN A 438 4.54 31.05 -16.66
N ALA A 439 4.22 31.10 -15.36
CA ALA A 439 4.64 32.21 -14.51
C ALA A 439 6.19 32.30 -14.50
N GLY A 440 6.73 33.46 -14.87
CA GLY A 440 8.17 33.68 -14.96
C GLY A 440 8.93 32.75 -15.92
N MET A 441 8.26 32.20 -16.95
CA MET A 441 8.85 31.17 -17.84
C MET A 441 10.22 31.55 -18.40
N SER A 442 10.40 32.82 -18.80
CA SER A 442 11.63 33.29 -19.44
C SER A 442 12.66 33.87 -18.46
N ASN A 443 12.41 33.84 -17.15
CA ASN A 443 13.33 34.41 -16.16
C ASN A 443 14.65 33.69 -16.29
N THR A 444 15.78 34.38 -16.50
CA THR A 444 17.09 33.73 -16.60
C THR A 444 17.91 34.01 -15.35
N ILE A 445 18.02 35.29 -14.97
CA ILE A 445 18.85 35.74 -13.84
C ILE A 445 18.09 36.65 -12.86
N GLY A 446 16.84 37.00 -13.14
CA GLY A 446 16.04 37.87 -12.29
C GLY A 446 15.87 37.30 -10.88
N THR A 447 15.82 38.18 -9.89
CA THR A 447 15.82 37.89 -8.45
C THR A 447 14.69 38.62 -7.74
N ASP A 448 14.27 38.07 -6.60
CA ASP A 448 13.30 38.71 -5.69
C ASP A 448 11.95 39.05 -6.36
N ASN A 449 11.48 38.20 -7.28
CA ASN A 449 10.21 38.40 -7.97
C ASN A 449 9.09 37.51 -7.41
N LEU A 450 7.88 38.06 -7.32
CA LEU A 450 6.65 37.35 -6.94
C LEU A 450 5.66 37.37 -8.12
N PHE A 451 5.53 36.28 -8.86
CA PHE A 451 4.59 36.15 -9.99
C PHE A 451 3.51 35.12 -9.69
N ILE A 452 2.26 35.54 -9.59
CA ILE A 452 1.12 34.66 -9.33
C ILE A 452 0.05 34.89 -10.40
N GLY A 453 -0.22 33.88 -11.20
CA GLY A 453 -1.19 33.90 -12.31
C GLY A 453 -0.66 33.18 -13.55
N SER A 454 -1.58 32.79 -14.44
CA SER A 454 -1.18 32.26 -15.75
C SER A 454 -0.43 33.35 -16.52
N VAL A 455 0.73 33.01 -17.09
CA VAL A 455 1.59 33.91 -17.90
C VAL A 455 1.94 35.25 -17.22
N ALA A 456 1.92 35.31 -15.89
CA ALA A 456 2.41 36.46 -15.13
C ALA A 456 3.94 36.56 -15.26
N GLY A 457 4.44 37.72 -15.67
CA GLY A 457 5.88 37.95 -15.89
C GLY A 457 6.54 36.98 -16.89
N VAL A 458 5.78 36.42 -17.85
CA VAL A 458 6.28 35.33 -18.72
C VAL A 458 7.54 35.70 -19.51
N ALA A 459 7.67 36.97 -19.91
CA ALA A 459 8.81 37.48 -20.67
C ALA A 459 9.97 38.00 -19.80
N ASN A 460 9.87 37.94 -18.45
CA ASN A 460 10.91 38.49 -17.58
C ASN A 460 12.20 37.77 -17.85
N THR A 461 13.30 38.46 -18.13
CA THR A 461 14.62 37.85 -18.33
C THR A 461 15.53 38.14 -17.15
N SER A 462 15.62 39.41 -16.75
CA SER A 462 16.53 39.89 -15.69
C SER A 462 15.91 40.94 -14.74
N GLY A 463 14.62 41.25 -14.91
CA GLY A 463 13.92 42.15 -14.00
C GLY A 463 13.90 41.62 -12.57
N ASN A 464 14.03 42.53 -11.60
CA ASN A 464 14.16 42.21 -10.17
C ASN A 464 13.11 42.95 -9.34
N TYR A 465 12.81 42.43 -8.14
CA TYR A 465 11.94 43.10 -7.17
C TYR A 465 10.53 43.41 -7.70
N ASN A 466 9.99 42.56 -8.59
CA ASN A 466 8.66 42.77 -9.16
C ASN A 466 7.60 41.92 -8.45
N ILE A 467 6.41 42.48 -8.23
CA ILE A 467 5.23 41.78 -7.71
C ILE A 467 4.15 41.79 -8.81
N PHE A 468 3.90 40.66 -9.45
CA PHE A 468 2.85 40.49 -10.47
C PHE A 468 1.80 39.50 -10.00
N LEU A 469 0.59 39.97 -9.68
CA LEU A 469 -0.53 39.16 -9.19
C LEU A 469 -1.73 39.30 -10.12
N GLY A 470 -1.97 38.29 -10.95
CA GLY A 470 -3.07 38.25 -11.92
C GLY A 470 -2.67 37.56 -13.21
N SER A 471 -3.64 36.97 -13.91
CA SER A 471 -3.38 36.38 -15.24
C SER A 471 -2.92 37.48 -16.22
N GLY A 472 -1.76 37.28 -16.83
CA GLY A 472 -1.12 38.26 -17.72
C GLY A 472 -0.56 39.51 -17.04
N ALA A 473 -0.48 39.60 -15.71
CA ALA A 473 0.15 40.73 -15.04
C ALA A 473 1.65 40.81 -15.42
N GLY A 474 2.11 41.97 -15.88
CA GLY A 474 3.50 42.19 -16.31
C GLY A 474 3.97 41.26 -17.44
N ASN A 475 3.08 40.79 -18.31
CA ASN A 475 3.37 39.74 -19.30
C ASN A 475 4.62 40.02 -20.16
N ALA A 476 4.74 41.25 -20.67
CA ALA A 476 5.84 41.66 -21.53
C ALA A 476 7.10 42.15 -20.79
N ASN A 477 7.12 42.14 -19.44
CA ASN A 477 8.25 42.66 -18.66
C ASN A 477 9.50 41.89 -19.03
N THR A 478 10.55 42.56 -19.50
CA THR A 478 11.83 41.91 -19.84
C THR A 478 12.89 42.22 -18.80
N THR A 479 13.15 43.50 -18.53
CA THR A 479 14.18 43.98 -17.60
C THR A 479 13.65 44.96 -16.54
N GLY A 480 12.38 45.35 -16.64
CA GLY A 480 11.75 46.26 -15.67
C GLY A 480 11.85 45.72 -14.24
N PHE A 481 12.04 46.63 -13.28
CA PHE A 481 12.30 46.28 -11.88
C PHE A 481 11.51 47.17 -10.91
N ARG A 482 11.30 46.68 -9.68
CA ARG A 482 10.52 47.36 -8.62
C ARG A 482 9.06 47.68 -9.01
N ASN A 483 8.46 46.91 -9.91
CA ASN A 483 7.06 47.11 -10.29
C ASN A 483 6.11 46.28 -9.42
N THR A 484 4.95 46.84 -9.07
CA THR A 484 3.84 46.15 -8.40
C THR A 484 2.62 46.19 -9.30
N PHE A 485 2.29 45.09 -9.97
CA PHE A 485 1.13 44.95 -10.84
C PHE A 485 0.15 43.93 -10.27
N ILE A 486 -1.04 44.36 -9.89
CA ILE A 486 -2.07 43.51 -9.27
C ILE A 486 -3.37 43.68 -10.06
N GLY A 487 -3.84 42.61 -10.69
CA GLY A 487 -5.05 42.58 -11.51
C GLY A 487 -4.86 41.85 -12.83
N TYR A 488 -5.96 41.46 -13.46
CA TYR A 488 -5.94 40.86 -14.80
C TYR A 488 -5.32 41.83 -15.81
N MET A 489 -4.23 41.39 -16.47
CA MET A 489 -3.47 42.18 -17.44
C MET A 489 -3.02 43.57 -16.94
N SER A 490 -2.77 43.71 -15.63
CA SER A 490 -2.16 44.92 -15.10
C SER A 490 -0.69 45.03 -15.55
N GLY A 491 -0.29 46.20 -16.04
CA GLY A 491 1.06 46.42 -16.58
C GLY A 491 1.45 45.49 -17.74
N TYR A 492 0.46 45.00 -18.50
CA TYR A 492 0.63 43.91 -19.47
C TYR A 492 1.79 44.12 -20.46
N ASN A 493 1.92 45.32 -21.03
CA ASN A 493 2.95 45.66 -22.02
C ASN A 493 4.24 46.25 -21.42
N ASN A 494 4.41 46.26 -20.09
CA ASN A 494 5.62 46.85 -19.49
C ASN A 494 6.83 46.12 -20.04
N LEU A 495 7.75 46.78 -20.74
CA LEU A 495 8.96 46.17 -21.30
C LEU A 495 10.14 46.37 -20.35
N THR A 496 10.39 47.63 -19.99
CA THR A 496 11.56 48.07 -19.21
C THR A 496 11.22 49.06 -18.08
N GLY A 497 9.95 49.46 -17.95
CA GLY A 497 9.51 50.43 -16.94
C GLY A 497 9.83 49.99 -15.52
N GLU A 498 10.04 50.97 -14.64
CA GLU A 498 10.52 50.75 -13.27
C GLU A 498 9.69 51.47 -12.20
N SER A 499 9.64 50.91 -11.00
CA SER A 499 9.03 51.55 -9.82
C SER A 499 7.56 51.96 -10.02
N ASN A 500 6.80 51.23 -10.85
CA ASN A 500 5.39 51.49 -11.08
C ASN A 500 4.50 50.65 -10.14
N THR A 501 3.38 51.21 -9.68
CA THR A 501 2.33 50.52 -8.94
C THR A 501 1.04 50.58 -9.73
N CYS A 502 0.56 49.45 -10.24
CA CYS A 502 -0.70 49.33 -10.96
C CYS A 502 -1.62 48.33 -10.24
N LEU A 503 -2.78 48.77 -9.79
CA LEU A 503 -3.73 47.98 -8.99
C LEU A 503 -5.10 48.04 -9.64
N GLY A 504 -5.48 47.02 -10.40
CA GLY A 504 -6.78 46.94 -11.07
C GLY A 504 -6.70 46.19 -12.40
N GLN A 505 -7.86 45.76 -12.89
CA GLN A 505 -7.95 45.17 -14.23
C GLN A 505 -7.50 46.20 -15.28
N TYR A 506 -6.59 45.81 -16.17
CA TYR A 506 -6.02 46.67 -17.22
C TYR A 506 -5.36 47.97 -16.73
N SER A 507 -5.05 48.09 -15.43
CA SER A 507 -4.34 49.25 -14.91
C SER A 507 -2.91 49.28 -15.49
N GLY A 508 -2.54 50.38 -16.13
CA GLY A 508 -1.26 50.55 -16.81
C GLY A 508 -1.05 49.60 -18.00
N TYR A 509 -2.11 49.13 -18.67
CA TYR A 509 -2.03 48.10 -19.71
C TYR A 509 -0.98 48.36 -20.80
N SER A 510 -0.84 49.60 -21.27
CA SER A 510 0.11 49.98 -22.33
C SER A 510 1.41 50.60 -21.84
N LEU A 511 1.72 50.58 -20.54
CA LEU A 511 3.04 51.00 -20.04
C LEU A 511 4.11 50.21 -20.78
N THR A 512 5.13 50.86 -21.35
CA THR A 512 6.28 50.20 -22.00
C THR A 512 7.57 50.46 -21.22
N ASP A 513 7.82 51.72 -20.89
CA ASP A 513 9.06 52.22 -20.27
C ASP A 513 8.79 53.34 -19.24
N GLY A 514 7.52 53.60 -18.92
CA GLY A 514 7.12 54.54 -17.88
C GLY A 514 7.69 54.19 -16.49
N PHE A 515 7.85 55.20 -15.64
CA PHE A 515 8.47 55.02 -14.33
C PHE A 515 7.85 55.89 -13.23
N TYR A 516 7.88 55.39 -11.98
CA TYR A 516 7.26 56.03 -10.80
C TYR A 516 5.77 56.37 -10.95
N ASN A 517 5.00 55.58 -11.70
CA ASN A 517 3.55 55.77 -11.80
C ASN A 517 2.80 55.01 -10.69
N ILE A 518 1.70 55.57 -10.20
CA ILE A 518 0.73 54.93 -9.30
C ILE A 518 -0.62 54.96 -10.00
N TYR A 519 -1.13 53.81 -10.44
CA TYR A 519 -2.42 53.65 -11.09
C TYR A 519 -3.29 52.70 -10.27
N ILE A 520 -4.43 53.19 -9.77
CA ILE A 520 -5.32 52.41 -8.91
C ILE A 520 -6.74 52.46 -9.46
N GLY A 521 -7.28 51.30 -9.78
CA GLY A 521 -8.59 51.04 -10.36
C GLY A 521 -8.55 50.60 -11.82
N THR A 522 -9.72 50.36 -12.41
CA THR A 522 -9.84 49.67 -13.70
C THR A 522 -9.48 50.57 -14.89
N SER A 523 -8.70 50.03 -15.82
CA SER A 523 -8.28 50.70 -17.07
C SER A 523 -7.66 52.09 -16.86
N THR A 524 -7.03 52.32 -15.71
CA THR A 524 -6.34 53.58 -15.38
C THR A 524 -4.98 53.63 -16.09
N GLY A 525 -4.63 54.78 -16.68
CA GLY A 525 -3.36 54.94 -17.41
C GLY A 525 -3.21 54.00 -18.62
N GLY A 526 -4.32 53.51 -19.18
CA GLY A 526 -4.33 52.36 -20.10
C GLY A 526 -3.60 52.57 -21.43
N SER A 527 -3.38 53.80 -21.90
CA SER A 527 -2.60 54.11 -23.11
C SER A 527 -1.30 54.88 -22.84
N ASN A 528 -0.85 54.94 -21.58
CA ASN A 528 0.37 55.68 -21.23
C ASN A 528 1.62 54.83 -21.42
N ALA A 529 2.29 54.97 -22.56
CA ALA A 529 3.47 54.16 -22.90
C ALA A 529 4.69 54.56 -22.06
N SER A 530 5.02 55.85 -22.05
CA SER A 530 6.30 56.36 -21.50
C SER A 530 6.14 57.40 -20.40
N GLY A 531 4.91 57.72 -19.99
CA GLY A 531 4.67 58.73 -18.95
C GLY A 531 5.24 58.32 -17.60
N ALA A 532 5.59 59.33 -16.80
CA ALA A 532 6.28 59.14 -15.53
C ALA A 532 5.67 59.97 -14.41
N ARG A 533 5.79 59.49 -13.17
CA ARG A 533 5.37 60.21 -11.95
C ARG A 533 3.88 60.60 -11.95
N ASN A 534 3.03 59.84 -12.62
CA ASN A 534 1.59 60.07 -12.58
C ASN A 534 0.97 59.31 -11.40
N ILE A 535 0.02 59.93 -10.70
CA ILE A 535 -0.76 59.32 -9.62
C ILE A 535 -2.23 59.37 -10.05
N THR A 536 -2.85 58.21 -10.22
CA THR A 536 -4.26 58.10 -10.57
C THR A 536 -5.02 57.10 -9.70
N ILE A 537 -6.23 57.50 -9.29
CA ILE A 537 -7.14 56.66 -8.50
C ILE A 537 -8.56 56.80 -9.05
N GLY A 538 -9.13 55.71 -9.57
CA GLY A 538 -10.48 55.70 -10.11
C GLY A 538 -10.67 54.69 -11.24
N ASP A 539 -11.69 54.88 -12.07
CA ASP A 539 -11.94 54.05 -13.25
C ASP A 539 -11.73 54.89 -14.51
N GLN A 540 -10.99 54.35 -15.47
CA GLN A 540 -10.67 54.97 -16.75
C GLN A 540 -10.03 56.38 -16.64
N THR A 541 -9.35 56.68 -15.53
CA THR A 541 -8.56 57.92 -15.42
C THR A 541 -7.33 57.88 -16.31
N LEU A 542 -7.00 58.99 -16.98
CA LEU A 542 -5.85 59.07 -17.89
C LEU A 542 -5.80 57.95 -18.95
N LEU A 543 -6.96 57.43 -19.41
CA LEU A 543 -7.01 56.30 -20.33
C LEU A 543 -6.26 56.56 -21.64
N TYR A 544 -6.32 57.79 -22.17
CA TYR A 544 -5.62 58.21 -23.40
C TYR A 544 -4.45 59.17 -23.15
N ASN A 545 -3.78 59.03 -22.01
CA ASN A 545 -2.59 59.82 -21.69
C ASN A 545 -1.33 59.23 -22.32
N GLU A 546 -1.03 59.54 -23.58
CA GLU A 546 0.10 58.94 -24.32
C GLU A 546 1.50 59.31 -23.77
N THR A 547 1.67 60.53 -23.23
CA THR A 547 2.98 61.09 -22.85
C THR A 547 3.00 61.91 -21.55
N GLY A 548 1.85 62.17 -20.94
CA GLY A 548 1.75 63.07 -19.79
C GLY A 548 2.50 62.53 -18.57
N TYR A 549 3.15 63.44 -17.84
CA TYR A 549 3.94 63.17 -16.65
C TYR A 549 3.54 64.09 -15.49
N GLN A 550 3.81 63.66 -14.25
CA GLN A 550 3.53 64.45 -13.04
C GLN A 550 2.05 64.86 -12.84
N ASN A 551 1.10 64.08 -13.34
CA ASN A 551 -0.32 64.35 -13.14
C ASN A 551 -0.86 63.66 -11.86
N THR A 552 -1.74 64.33 -11.12
CA THR A 552 -2.50 63.75 -9.99
C THR A 552 -4.00 63.76 -10.32
N VAL A 553 -4.59 62.58 -10.48
CA VAL A 553 -5.96 62.44 -11.01
C VAL A 553 -6.79 61.50 -10.14
N ILE A 554 -7.93 61.96 -9.64
CA ILE A 554 -8.82 61.15 -8.79
C ILE A 554 -10.26 61.28 -9.26
N GLY A 555 -10.92 60.16 -9.60
CA GLY A 555 -12.33 60.12 -9.98
C GLY A 555 -12.67 59.15 -11.11
N TYR A 556 -13.94 59.06 -11.49
CA TYR A 556 -14.36 58.28 -12.67
C TYR A 556 -14.15 59.11 -13.94
N GLN A 557 -13.45 58.55 -14.93
CA GLN A 557 -13.11 59.21 -16.21
C GLN A 557 -12.46 60.61 -16.06
N SER A 558 -11.81 60.90 -14.93
CA SER A 558 -11.09 62.16 -14.76
C SER A 558 -9.81 62.17 -15.61
N GLY A 559 -9.51 63.31 -16.25
CA GLY A 559 -8.37 63.46 -17.14
C GLY A 559 -8.35 62.48 -18.32
N TYR A 560 -9.52 61.95 -18.73
CA TYR A 560 -9.63 60.85 -19.70
C TYR A 560 -8.81 61.06 -21.00
N LYS A 561 -8.78 62.29 -21.52
CA LYS A 561 -8.06 62.68 -22.74
C LYS A 561 -6.77 63.48 -22.49
N ASN A 562 -6.35 63.64 -21.24
CA ASN A 562 -5.23 64.51 -20.91
C ASN A 562 -3.91 63.93 -21.43
N LYS A 563 -3.18 64.74 -22.20
CA LYS A 563 -1.80 64.49 -22.65
C LYS A 563 -0.78 65.48 -22.05
N GLY A 564 -1.26 66.44 -21.24
CA GLY A 564 -0.42 67.43 -20.58
C GLY A 564 0.26 66.91 -19.31
N PHE A 565 1.03 67.79 -18.67
CA PHE A 565 1.85 67.48 -17.50
C PHE A 565 1.56 68.40 -16.32
N GLY A 566 1.86 67.93 -15.11
CA GLY A 566 1.71 68.74 -13.89
C GLY A 566 0.26 69.08 -13.54
N ASN A 567 -0.72 68.33 -14.04
CA ASN A 567 -2.13 68.63 -13.81
C ASN A 567 -2.67 67.96 -12.54
N VAL A 568 -3.62 68.61 -11.88
CA VAL A 568 -4.39 68.06 -10.75
C VAL A 568 -5.87 68.05 -11.11
N PHE A 569 -6.48 66.86 -11.24
CA PHE A 569 -7.90 66.72 -11.54
C PHE A 569 -8.61 65.89 -10.45
N LEU A 570 -9.64 66.45 -9.84
CA LEU A 570 -10.36 65.84 -8.72
C LEU A 570 -11.88 65.84 -8.96
N GLY A 571 -12.47 64.65 -9.03
CA GLY A 571 -13.91 64.39 -9.14
C GLY A 571 -14.32 63.68 -10.45
N CYS A 572 -15.59 63.30 -10.56
CA CYS A 572 -16.12 62.58 -11.72
C CYS A 572 -16.02 63.47 -12.96
N TYR A 573 -15.41 62.99 -14.04
CA TYR A 573 -15.21 63.74 -15.29
C TYR A 573 -14.38 65.04 -15.17
N ALA A 574 -13.73 65.32 -14.04
CA ALA A 574 -12.86 66.49 -13.91
C ALA A 574 -11.74 66.45 -14.98
N GLY A 575 -11.59 67.51 -15.75
CA GLY A 575 -10.60 67.57 -16.84
C GLY A 575 -10.85 66.57 -17.99
N TYR A 576 -12.05 66.00 -18.14
CA TYR A 576 -12.35 64.98 -19.17
C TYR A 576 -12.01 65.44 -20.61
N ASN A 577 -12.27 66.71 -20.91
CA ASN A 577 -12.00 67.32 -22.22
C ASN A 577 -10.67 68.09 -22.28
N GLU A 578 -9.89 68.13 -21.20
CA GLU A 578 -8.55 68.71 -21.23
C GLU A 578 -7.63 67.75 -22.00
N THR A 579 -6.97 68.25 -23.03
CA THR A 579 -6.19 67.43 -23.98
C THR A 579 -4.71 67.73 -23.94
N THR A 580 -4.32 69.00 -23.89
CA THR A 580 -2.91 69.42 -23.96
C THR A 580 -2.51 70.41 -22.87
N GLY A 581 -3.47 70.95 -22.11
CA GLY A 581 -3.21 71.85 -21.00
C GLY A 581 -2.30 71.21 -19.96
N SER A 582 -1.32 71.98 -19.49
CA SER A 582 -0.36 71.58 -18.46
C SER A 582 -0.45 72.55 -17.29
N ASN A 583 0.00 72.12 -16.11
CA ASN A 583 -0.06 72.91 -14.87
C ASN A 583 -1.49 73.37 -14.52
N ARG A 584 -2.51 72.56 -14.81
CA ARG A 584 -3.92 72.88 -14.57
C ARG A 584 -4.44 72.25 -13.29
N LEU A 585 -5.33 72.96 -12.60
CA LEU A 585 -6.16 72.44 -11.51
C LEU A 585 -7.63 72.38 -11.98
N TYR A 586 -8.28 71.23 -11.85
CA TYR A 586 -9.73 71.07 -12.00
C TYR A 586 -10.30 70.35 -10.78
N ILE A 587 -11.26 70.96 -10.09
CA ILE A 587 -12.11 70.29 -9.10
C ILE A 587 -13.55 70.40 -9.58
N GLU A 588 -14.13 69.29 -9.99
CA GLU A 588 -15.44 69.26 -10.67
C GLU A 588 -16.03 67.85 -10.66
N ASN A 589 -17.36 67.70 -10.79
CA ASN A 589 -18.04 66.42 -10.83
C ASN A 589 -18.85 66.22 -12.14
N SER A 590 -18.44 66.88 -13.22
CA SER A 590 -19.05 66.86 -14.54
C SER A 590 -18.02 67.20 -15.65
N ALA A 591 -18.36 66.96 -16.91
CA ALA A 591 -17.47 67.19 -18.06
C ALA A 591 -17.52 68.63 -18.62
N VAL A 592 -17.94 69.60 -17.80
CA VAL A 592 -18.12 71.01 -18.20
C VAL A 592 -16.79 71.72 -18.47
N THR A 593 -16.85 72.81 -19.25
CA THR A 593 -15.67 73.64 -19.53
C THR A 593 -15.33 74.59 -18.37
N LYS A 594 -16.34 74.98 -17.59
CA LYS A 594 -16.23 75.82 -16.39
C LYS A 594 -16.37 74.97 -15.13
N PRO A 595 -15.26 74.46 -14.57
CA PRO A 595 -15.33 73.69 -13.32
C PRO A 595 -15.67 74.58 -12.12
N LEU A 596 -16.11 73.95 -11.03
CA LEU A 596 -16.29 74.61 -9.73
C LEU A 596 -15.02 75.31 -9.26
N ILE A 597 -13.85 74.67 -9.42
CA ILE A 597 -12.54 75.30 -9.21
C ILE A 597 -11.64 75.00 -10.40
N TYR A 598 -11.16 76.05 -11.05
CA TYR A 598 -10.10 76.03 -12.05
C TYR A 598 -8.83 76.67 -11.49
N GLY A 599 -7.67 76.26 -11.98
CA GLY A 599 -6.43 76.96 -11.66
C GLY A 599 -5.30 76.69 -12.65
N GLU A 600 -4.32 77.57 -12.61
CA GLU A 600 -3.08 77.51 -13.39
C GLU A 600 -1.89 77.65 -12.43
N PHE A 601 -1.16 76.56 -12.18
CA PHE A 601 -0.04 76.53 -11.23
C PHE A 601 1.14 77.39 -11.70
N ASP A 602 1.38 77.44 -13.01
CA ASP A 602 2.46 78.20 -13.63
C ASP A 602 2.23 79.72 -13.57
N ARG A 603 0.97 80.16 -13.54
CA ARG A 603 0.58 81.57 -13.41
C ARG A 603 0.14 81.97 -12.01
N ASN A 604 0.11 81.03 -11.05
CA ASN A 604 -0.40 81.23 -9.69
C ASN A 604 -1.85 81.76 -9.67
N ILE A 605 -2.73 81.16 -10.49
CA ILE A 605 -4.12 81.59 -10.63
C ILE A 605 -5.06 80.52 -10.06
N VAL A 606 -6.04 80.96 -9.28
CA VAL A 606 -7.19 80.15 -8.85
C VAL A 606 -8.49 80.87 -9.19
N VAL A 607 -9.42 80.14 -9.78
CA VAL A 607 -10.74 80.62 -10.20
C VAL A 607 -11.84 79.74 -9.59
N ILE A 608 -12.81 80.34 -8.92
CA ILE A 608 -14.03 79.68 -8.48
C ILE A 608 -15.14 79.94 -9.51
N ASN A 609 -15.78 78.87 -9.98
CA ASN A 609 -16.88 78.87 -10.96
C ASN A 609 -16.51 79.51 -12.31
N GLY A 610 -15.32 79.20 -12.84
CA GLY A 610 -14.77 79.81 -14.06
C GLY A 610 -13.70 78.97 -14.74
N ASP A 611 -13.10 79.48 -15.82
CA ASP A 611 -12.13 78.78 -16.66
C ASP A 611 -11.03 79.70 -17.24
N SER A 612 -10.19 79.17 -18.14
CA SER A 612 -9.10 79.90 -18.79
C SER A 612 -9.54 81.05 -19.71
N LEU A 613 -10.83 81.16 -20.04
CA LEU A 613 -11.38 82.19 -20.91
C LEU A 613 -11.88 83.42 -20.14
N ASP A 614 -11.96 83.34 -18.81
CA ASP A 614 -12.18 84.51 -17.98
C ASP A 614 -10.93 85.43 -18.08
N ASN A 615 -11.07 86.75 -17.98
CA ASN A 615 -9.96 87.70 -18.19
C ASN A 615 -8.97 87.70 -16.99
N LEU A 616 -8.19 86.64 -16.87
CA LEU A 616 -7.32 86.33 -15.72
C LEU A 616 -5.97 87.05 -15.76
N THR A 617 -5.84 88.12 -16.55
CA THR A 617 -4.56 88.84 -16.73
C THR A 617 -4.20 89.76 -15.56
N GLU A 618 -5.16 90.10 -14.70
CA GLU A 618 -4.97 91.06 -13.59
C GLU A 618 -5.09 90.43 -12.18
N TYR A 619 -5.51 89.17 -12.05
CA TYR A 619 -5.87 88.59 -10.74
C TYR A 619 -5.27 87.19 -10.54
N THR A 620 -4.74 86.93 -9.34
CA THR A 620 -4.28 85.61 -8.89
C THR A 620 -5.39 84.79 -8.21
N PHE A 621 -6.48 85.46 -7.79
CA PHE A 621 -7.68 84.84 -7.24
C PHE A 621 -8.93 85.51 -7.82
N PHE A 622 -9.80 84.72 -8.46
CA PHE A 622 -11.03 85.21 -9.09
C PHE A 622 -12.22 84.34 -8.66
N VAL A 623 -13.35 84.98 -8.36
CA VAL A 623 -14.60 84.30 -7.99
C VAL A 623 -15.70 84.79 -8.91
N ASN A 624 -16.20 83.92 -9.77
CA ASN A 624 -17.28 84.24 -10.70
C ASN A 624 -18.63 83.92 -10.06
N GLY A 625 -19.03 84.76 -9.11
CA GLY A 625 -20.28 84.61 -8.36
C GLY A 625 -20.43 85.67 -7.27
N THR A 626 -21.59 85.72 -6.63
CA THR A 626 -21.85 86.54 -5.45
C THR A 626 -21.57 85.71 -4.20
N ALA A 627 -20.69 86.23 -3.32
CA ALA A 627 -20.38 85.62 -2.02
C ALA A 627 -21.60 85.57 -1.10
#